data_AF-A0A1E9VJW8-F1
#
_entry.id   AF-A0A1E9VJW8-F1
#
_cell.length_a   1.000
_cell.length_b   1.000
_cell.length_c   1.000
_cell.angle_alpha   90.00
_cell.angle_beta   90.00
_cell.angle_gamma   90.00
#
_symmetry.space_group_name_H-M   'P 1'
#
loop_
_entity.id
_entity.type
_entity.pdbx_description
1 polymer ?
#
loop_
_entity_poly.entity_id
_entity_poly.type
_entity_poly.pdbx_seq_one_letter_code
_entity_poly.pdbx_strand_id
1 'polypeptide(L)'
;RRTRYYPMTRLPFTLHNRMFESDKMPSISQNDGINIPDNFQGVKGLNGVTFAIYDVSDEFYKLRSEGSSVEDAQRKLAQKSDSEKILAENVTKTVDEEEGIASFSASDKDEQGRDAVYRFTEIKTSD
;
A
#
# COMPACT_ATOMS: atom_id res chain seq x y z
N ARG A 1 24.13 31.46 4.19
CA ARG A 1 22.81 30.82 4.01
C ARG A 1 22.96 29.36 4.41
N ARG A 2 22.41 28.93 5.56
CA ARG A 2 22.40 27.52 5.96
C ARG A 2 21.12 26.89 5.42
N THR A 3 21.23 26.06 4.39
CA THR A 3 20.12 25.21 3.94
C THR A 3 19.87 24.20 5.05
N ARG A 4 18.73 24.27 5.74
CA ARG A 4 18.33 23.21 6.68
C ARG A 4 17.95 22.00 5.86
N TYR A 5 18.79 20.97 5.90
CA TYR A 5 18.48 19.65 5.37
C TYR A 5 17.51 18.99 6.36
N TYR A 6 16.23 18.86 5.97
CA TYR A 6 15.32 17.98 6.70
C TYR A 6 15.54 16.58 6.13
N PRO A 7 16.08 15.62 6.91
CA PRO A 7 16.18 14.26 6.42
C PRO A 7 14.77 13.74 6.16
N MET A 8 14.55 13.23 4.96
CA MET A 8 13.33 12.53 4.58
C MET A 8 13.19 11.33 5.52
N THR A 9 12.05 11.23 6.22
CA THR A 9 11.83 10.12 7.15
C THR A 9 11.29 8.95 6.35
N ARG A 10 11.75 7.73 6.62
CA ARG A 10 11.15 6.54 6.02
C ARG A 10 10.10 5.95 6.96
N LEU A 11 8.90 5.76 6.44
CA LEU A 11 7.78 5.14 7.14
C LEU A 11 7.73 3.64 6.81
N PRO A 12 7.61 2.78 7.82
CA PRO A 12 7.35 1.36 7.61
C PRO A 12 5.88 1.13 7.22
N PHE A 13 5.66 0.20 6.30
CA PHE A 13 4.34 -0.33 5.95
C PHE A 13 4.36 -1.85 6.12
N THR A 14 3.44 -2.39 6.91
CA THR A 14 3.24 -3.83 7.05
C THR A 14 1.95 -4.21 6.36
N LEU A 15 2.06 -4.99 5.30
CA LEU A 15 0.93 -5.55 4.57
C LEU A 15 0.60 -6.93 5.15
N HIS A 16 -0.67 -7.13 5.47
CA HIS A 16 -1.22 -8.40 5.97
C HIS A 16 -2.12 -9.01 4.89
N ASN A 17 -1.59 -9.91 4.08
CA ASN A 17 -2.35 -10.58 3.02
C ASN A 17 -3.15 -11.76 3.58
N ARG A 18 -4.45 -11.79 3.33
CA ARG A 18 -5.38 -12.78 3.90
C ARG A 18 -6.10 -13.56 2.82
N MET A 19 -6.22 -14.87 3.04
CA MET A 19 -6.93 -15.77 2.13
C MET A 19 -8.40 -15.90 2.55
N PHE A 20 -9.31 -15.60 1.62
CA PHE A 20 -10.74 -15.84 1.79
C PHE A 20 -11.21 -16.89 0.79
N GLU A 21 -11.98 -17.86 1.28
CA GLU A 21 -12.75 -18.74 0.40
C GLU A 21 -13.90 -17.94 -0.24
N SER A 22 -14.28 -18.29 -1.48
CA SER A 22 -15.25 -17.50 -2.25
C SER A 22 -16.61 -17.34 -1.55
N ASP A 23 -17.03 -18.32 -0.77
CA ASP A 23 -18.26 -18.32 0.04
C ASP A 23 -18.09 -17.64 1.41
N LYS A 24 -16.87 -17.24 1.77
CA LYS A 24 -16.49 -16.59 3.04
C LYS A 24 -15.92 -15.19 2.85
N MET A 25 -16.16 -14.56 1.70
CA MET A 25 -15.74 -13.17 1.51
C MET A 25 -16.45 -12.25 2.53
N PRO A 26 -15.69 -11.49 3.33
CA PRO A 26 -16.27 -10.57 4.28
C PRO A 26 -16.92 -9.38 3.57
N SER A 27 -17.75 -8.64 4.31
CA SER A 27 -18.13 -7.30 3.88
C SER A 27 -16.89 -6.42 3.69
N ILE A 28 -16.94 -5.54 2.68
CA ILE A 28 -15.88 -4.57 2.39
C ILE A 28 -15.65 -3.71 3.64
N SER A 29 -14.41 -3.69 4.11
CA SER A 29 -13.95 -2.84 5.20
C SER A 29 -12.81 -1.95 4.69
N GLN A 30 -12.77 -0.69 5.11
CA GLN A 30 -11.66 0.20 4.78
C GLN A 30 -10.48 -0.05 5.73
N ASN A 31 -9.26 -0.02 5.18
CA ASN A 31 -8.03 -0.05 5.99
C ASN A 31 -7.90 1.28 6.75
N ASP A 32 -7.87 1.23 8.08
CA ASP A 32 -7.65 2.39 8.96
C ASP A 32 -6.16 2.62 9.28
N GLY A 33 -5.30 1.65 8.94
CA GLY A 33 -3.86 1.68 9.19
C GLY A 33 -3.44 1.39 10.63
N ILE A 34 -4.39 1.04 11.51
CA ILE A 34 -4.16 0.85 12.94
C ILE A 34 -4.63 -0.54 13.39
N ASN A 35 -5.82 -0.95 12.97
CA ASN A 35 -6.47 -2.16 13.46
C ASN A 35 -6.65 -3.20 12.36
N ILE A 36 -6.51 -4.47 12.72
CA ILE A 36 -7.02 -5.57 11.90
C ILE A 36 -8.52 -5.69 12.21
N PRO A 37 -9.40 -5.52 11.21
CA PRO A 37 -10.84 -5.62 11.41
C PRO A 37 -11.25 -6.98 12.01
N ASP A 38 -12.30 -7.02 12.85
CA ASP A 38 -12.76 -8.25 13.52
C ASP A 38 -13.08 -9.39 12.55
N ASN A 39 -13.62 -9.05 11.37
CA ASN A 39 -13.92 -10.00 10.29
C ASN A 39 -12.67 -10.58 9.60
N PHE A 40 -11.47 -10.14 9.98
CA PHE A 40 -10.18 -10.66 9.52
C PHE A 40 -9.47 -11.47 10.62
N GLN A 41 -10.03 -11.55 11.83
CA GLN A 41 -9.47 -12.32 12.94
C GLN A 41 -9.56 -13.82 12.67
N GLY A 42 -8.45 -14.54 12.88
CA GLY A 42 -8.36 -15.98 12.62
C GLY A 42 -8.34 -16.37 11.13
N VAL A 43 -8.38 -15.40 10.21
CA VAL A 43 -8.26 -15.66 8.77
C VAL A 43 -6.80 -16.01 8.45
N LYS A 44 -6.62 -17.10 7.72
CA LYS A 44 -5.30 -17.58 7.33
C LYS A 44 -4.60 -16.55 6.44
N GLY A 45 -3.32 -16.31 6.70
CA GLY A 45 -2.49 -15.47 5.85
C GLY A 45 -2.13 -16.17 4.53
N LEU A 46 -1.86 -15.38 3.50
CA LEU A 46 -1.45 -15.90 2.19
C LEU A 46 0.01 -15.54 1.89
N ASN A 47 0.89 -16.52 2.05
CA ASN A 47 2.31 -16.44 1.68
C ASN A 47 2.52 -16.58 0.16
N GLY A 48 3.72 -16.22 -0.31
CA GLY A 48 4.15 -16.43 -1.70
C GLY A 48 3.65 -15.39 -2.71
N VAL A 49 2.85 -14.42 -2.27
CA VAL A 49 2.32 -13.34 -3.11
C VAL A 49 3.30 -12.19 -3.16
N THR A 50 3.61 -11.70 -4.35
CA THR A 50 4.51 -10.56 -4.53
C THR A 50 3.71 -9.27 -4.71
N PHE A 51 4.00 -8.29 -3.86
CA PHE A 51 3.45 -6.94 -3.96
C PHE A 51 4.54 -5.96 -4.39
N ALA A 52 4.18 -5.07 -5.30
CA ALA A 52 4.96 -3.90 -5.69
C ALA A 52 4.33 -2.63 -5.10
N ILE A 53 5.18 -1.66 -4.76
CA ILE A 53 4.76 -0.30 -4.42
C ILE A 53 5.16 0.68 -5.50
N TYR A 54 4.27 1.61 -5.80
CA TYR A 54 4.44 2.71 -6.75
C TYR A 54 4.24 4.03 -6.03
N ASP A 55 5.09 5.02 -6.33
CA ASP A 55 4.87 6.40 -5.93
C ASP A 55 3.92 7.07 -6.93
N VAL A 56 2.73 7.41 -6.46
CA VAL A 56 1.65 8.03 -7.26
C VAL A 56 1.36 9.46 -6.77
N SER A 57 2.31 10.07 -6.05
CA SER A 57 2.13 11.39 -5.43
C SER A 57 1.78 12.45 -6.47
N ASP A 58 2.50 12.49 -7.58
CA ASP A 58 2.27 13.47 -8.64
C ASP A 58 0.87 13.35 -9.26
N GLU A 59 0.43 12.14 -9.62
CA GLU A 59 -0.92 11.95 -10.15
C GLU A 59 -2.00 12.22 -9.11
N PHE A 60 -1.79 11.85 -7.85
CA PHE A 60 -2.74 12.14 -6.78
C PHE A 60 -2.94 13.64 -6.65
N TYR A 61 -1.86 14.41 -6.49
CA TYR A 61 -1.96 15.86 -6.34
C TYR A 61 -2.47 16.56 -7.60
N LYS A 62 -2.17 16.03 -8.80
CA LYS A 62 -2.78 16.50 -10.04
C LYS A 62 -4.30 16.33 -10.01
N LEU A 63 -4.80 15.13 -9.68
CA LEU A 63 -6.25 14.86 -9.58
C LEU A 63 -6.92 15.75 -8.53
N ARG A 64 -6.25 16.00 -7.40
CA ARG A 64 -6.73 16.92 -6.36
C ARG A 64 -6.80 18.36 -6.86
N SER A 65 -5.80 18.81 -7.63
CA SER A 65 -5.80 20.15 -8.22
C SER A 65 -6.88 20.35 -9.29
N GLU A 66 -7.28 19.26 -9.97
CA GLU A 66 -8.37 19.23 -10.94
C GLU A 66 -9.77 19.13 -10.28
N GLY A 67 -9.83 19.09 -8.94
CA GLY A 67 -11.08 19.08 -8.18
C GLY A 67 -11.61 17.72 -7.78
N SER A 68 -10.88 16.62 -8.04
CA SER A 68 -11.27 15.30 -7.52
C SER A 68 -11.22 15.30 -6.00
N SER A 69 -12.18 14.66 -5.33
CA SER A 69 -12.08 14.36 -3.89
C SER A 69 -10.90 13.41 -3.60
N VAL A 70 -10.55 13.22 -2.33
CA VAL A 70 -9.49 12.27 -1.96
C VAL A 70 -9.89 10.85 -2.37
N GLU A 71 -11.14 10.49 -2.10
CA GLU A 71 -11.73 9.19 -2.36
C GLU A 71 -11.81 8.91 -3.87
N ASP A 72 -12.20 9.91 -4.67
CA ASP A 72 -12.23 9.78 -6.13
C ASP A 72 -10.83 9.65 -6.72
N ALA A 73 -9.85 10.40 -6.19
CA ALA A 73 -8.48 10.29 -6.63
C ALA A 73 -7.89 8.90 -6.31
N GLN A 74 -8.11 8.40 -5.09
CA GLN A 74 -7.71 7.04 -4.69
C GLN A 74 -8.33 5.97 -5.59
N ARG A 75 -9.64 6.08 -5.88
CA ARG A 75 -10.34 5.12 -6.75
C ARG A 75 -9.78 5.11 -8.18
N LYS A 76 -9.52 6.29 -8.74
CA LYS A 76 -8.93 6.41 -10.09
C LYS A 76 -7.53 5.80 -10.14
N LEU A 77 -6.69 6.05 -9.12
CA LEU A 77 -5.33 5.53 -9.05
C LEU A 77 -5.30 4.00 -8.83
N ALA A 78 -6.24 3.47 -8.03
CA ALA A 78 -6.36 2.03 -7.80
C ALA A 78 -6.68 1.23 -9.08
N GLN A 79 -7.33 1.85 -10.07
CA GLN A 79 -7.70 1.21 -11.35
C GLN A 79 -6.65 1.42 -12.46
N LYS A 80 -5.60 2.19 -12.19
CA LYS A 80 -4.57 2.49 -13.19
C LYS A 80 -3.76 1.25 -13.53
N SER A 81 -3.34 1.11 -14.77
CA SER A 81 -2.42 0.04 -15.19
C SER A 81 -1.03 0.27 -14.61
N ASP A 82 -0.31 -0.81 -14.31
CA ASP A 82 1.06 -0.77 -13.80
C ASP A 82 2.06 -0.44 -14.91
N SER A 83 2.10 0.82 -15.34
CA SER A 83 3.06 1.34 -16.33
C SER A 83 4.18 2.18 -15.70
N GLU A 84 4.10 2.38 -14.38
CA GLU A 84 5.05 3.18 -13.61
C GLU A 84 6.26 2.35 -13.16
N LYS A 85 7.35 3.05 -12.81
CA LYS A 85 8.53 2.44 -12.23
C LYS A 85 8.21 1.93 -10.82
N ILE A 86 8.50 0.67 -10.57
CA ILE A 86 8.36 0.07 -9.24
C ILE A 86 9.37 0.71 -8.28
N LEU A 87 8.88 1.14 -7.12
CA LEU A 87 9.70 1.72 -6.06
C LEU A 87 10.35 0.63 -5.21
N ALA A 88 9.58 -0.40 -4.85
CA ALA A 88 10.06 -1.60 -4.17
C ALA A 88 9.09 -2.77 -4.37
N GLU A 89 9.59 -3.99 -4.16
CA GLU A 89 8.82 -5.22 -4.19
C GLU A 89 9.11 -6.03 -2.93
N ASN A 90 8.12 -6.79 -2.47
CA ASN A 90 8.33 -7.78 -1.43
C ASN A 90 7.34 -8.93 -1.56
N VAL A 91 7.74 -10.10 -1.05
CA VAL A 91 6.94 -11.33 -1.07
C VAL A 91 6.37 -11.58 0.31
N THR A 92 5.10 -11.94 0.38
CA THR A 92 4.45 -12.30 1.63
C THR A 92 5.04 -13.59 2.21
N LYS A 93 5.34 -13.58 3.50
CA LYS A 93 5.97 -14.68 4.24
C LYS A 93 5.45 -14.75 5.67
N THR A 94 5.83 -15.81 6.38
CA THR A 94 5.56 -15.93 7.82
C THR A 94 6.55 -15.08 8.62
N VAL A 95 6.02 -14.23 9.49
CA VAL A 95 6.79 -13.40 10.45
C VAL A 95 6.11 -13.52 11.80
N ASP A 96 6.86 -13.85 12.86
CA ASP A 96 6.35 -13.98 14.23
C ASP A 96 5.08 -14.85 14.33
N GLU A 97 5.10 -16.03 13.71
CA GLU A 97 4.00 -17.00 13.62
C GLU A 97 2.79 -16.55 12.79
N GLU A 98 2.80 -15.33 12.24
CA GLU A 98 1.76 -14.81 11.37
C GLU A 98 2.11 -14.99 9.88
N GLU A 99 1.24 -15.65 9.12
CA GLU A 99 1.38 -15.80 7.67
C GLU A 99 0.89 -14.55 6.91
N GLY A 100 1.38 -14.37 5.69
CA GLY A 100 0.91 -13.35 4.77
C GLY A 100 1.54 -11.97 4.94
N ILE A 101 2.69 -11.87 5.61
CA ILE A 101 3.31 -10.59 5.94
C ILE A 101 4.29 -10.15 4.85
N ALA A 102 4.14 -8.92 4.36
CA ALA A 102 5.13 -8.23 3.55
C ALA A 102 5.44 -6.85 4.16
N SER A 103 6.72 -6.50 4.29
CA SER A 103 7.13 -5.23 4.88
C SER A 103 7.78 -4.33 3.84
N PHE A 104 7.36 -3.07 3.80
CA PHE A 104 7.89 -2.04 2.92
C PHE A 104 8.40 -0.86 3.74
N SER A 105 9.28 -0.07 3.14
CA SER A 105 9.74 1.19 3.72
C SER A 105 9.85 2.23 2.62
N ALA A 106 9.07 3.29 2.75
CA ALA A 106 9.00 4.37 1.77
C ALA A 106 9.08 5.73 2.47
N SER A 107 9.38 6.79 1.72
CA SER A 107 9.54 8.14 2.29
C SER A 107 8.20 8.69 2.80
N ASP A 108 8.23 9.52 3.83
CA ASP A 108 7.06 10.27 4.32
C ASP A 108 6.67 11.41 3.35
N LYS A 109 7.65 11.86 2.57
CA LYS A 109 7.49 12.92 1.58
C LYS A 109 7.85 12.46 0.18
N ASP A 110 7.26 13.12 -0.82
CA ASP A 110 7.68 13.01 -2.22
C ASP A 110 8.86 13.95 -2.55
N GLU A 111 9.36 13.90 -3.79
CA GLU A 111 10.49 14.74 -4.24
C GLU A 111 10.20 16.25 -4.17
N GLN A 112 8.92 16.65 -4.11
CA GLN A 112 8.47 18.05 -4.00
C GLN A 112 8.25 18.48 -2.53
N GLY A 113 8.42 17.57 -1.57
CA GLY A 113 8.21 17.81 -0.14
C GLY A 113 6.76 17.75 0.33
N ARG A 114 5.85 17.20 -0.48
CA ARG A 114 4.44 16.93 -0.13
C ARG A 114 4.32 15.58 0.56
N ASP A 115 3.18 15.28 1.18
CA ASP A 115 2.95 13.94 1.74
C ASP A 115 2.94 12.90 0.62
N ALA A 116 3.78 11.88 0.73
CA ALA A 116 3.91 10.88 -0.31
C ALA A 116 2.67 9.97 -0.36
N VAL A 117 2.26 9.58 -1.57
CA VAL A 117 1.12 8.70 -1.80
C VAL A 117 1.58 7.46 -2.52
N TYR A 118 1.32 6.30 -1.92
CA TYR A 118 1.75 5.01 -2.44
C TYR A 118 0.58 4.14 -2.86
N ARG A 119 0.76 3.43 -3.98
CA ARG A 119 -0.15 2.41 -4.46
C ARG A 119 0.52 1.04 -4.33
N PHE A 120 -0.19 0.09 -3.73
CA PHE A 120 0.25 -1.30 -3.59
C PHE A 120 -0.48 -2.14 -4.63
N THR A 121 0.26 -2.90 -5.43
CA THR A 121 -0.30 -3.81 -6.44
C THR A 121 0.24 -5.21 -6.21
N GLU A 122 -0.64 -6.21 -6.25
CA GLU A 122 -0.23 -7.61 -6.40
C GLU A 122 0.27 -7.86 -7.83
N ILE A 123 1.53 -8.24 -7.98
CA ILE A 123 2.17 -8.43 -9.30
C ILE A 123 2.50 -9.90 -9.60
N LYS A 124 2.49 -10.77 -8.59
CA LYS A 124 2.62 -12.22 -8.76
C LYS A 124 1.81 -12.93 -7.68
N THR A 125 0.95 -13.85 -8.10
CA THR A 125 0.22 -14.77 -7.22
C THR A 125 1.17 -15.83 -6.65
N SER A 126 0.81 -16.44 -5.52
CA SER A 126 1.51 -17.64 -5.06
C SER A 126 1.42 -18.74 -6.12
N ASP A 127 2.53 -19.44 -6.35
CA ASP A 127 2.55 -20.70 -7.10
C ASP A 127 1.84 -21.82 -6.31
#